data_AF-A1R1Q3-F1
#
_entry.id   AF-A1R1Q3-F1
#
_cell.length_a   1.000
_cell.length_b   1.000
_cell.length_c   1.000
_cell.angle_alpha   90.00
_cell.angle_beta   90.00
_cell.angle_gamma   90.00
#
_symmetry.space_group_name_H-M   'P 1'
#
loop_
_entity.id
_entity.type
_entity.pdbx_description
1 polymer ?
#
loop_
_entity_poly.entity_id
_entity_poly.type
_entity_poly.pdbx_seq_one_letter_code
_entity_poly.pdbx_strand_id
1 'polypeptide(L)'
;MIVTVSPNPSMDRTMCIDQLRHGDVIRSHRSYSEPSGKGVNVAVALHANSIDVVTVLPAGGFTGVQITEMLSDLGVPYIAVPIAQEIRSNVSLVEHNATVTKINEVGPSLDVAEATSLVREALEQVGAGDWLVLCGTLPDGAVERLYIDLVKGARGRSARVAVDTSGKPLRTVLPYRPDLVKPNAGELAELTGRALETLGDVVDAAEELRRQGARTVLASLGSDGAILLDDSGCYFGQARVDRVVSAVGAGDALLAGFLAGGANGPQALREGLAWAAAAVQQEGTLYRGRGPRTRVDISDDLDRNRALQEPCTAAGLPAGSLV
;
A
#
# COMPACT_ATOMS: atom_id res chain seq x y z
N MET A 1 -1.54 -9.03 -16.85
CA MET A 1 -1.83 -9.53 -15.49
C MET A 1 -1.09 -8.68 -14.46
N ILE A 2 -1.57 -8.64 -13.21
CA ILE A 2 -0.88 -8.02 -12.07
C ILE A 2 -0.59 -9.10 -11.02
N VAL A 3 0.64 -9.17 -10.53
CA VAL A 3 1.05 -10.07 -9.44
C VAL A 3 1.41 -9.21 -8.24
N THR A 4 0.68 -9.33 -7.13
CA THR A 4 1.01 -8.61 -5.89
C THR A 4 1.78 -9.53 -4.96
N VAL A 5 2.79 -9.00 -4.26
CA VAL A 5 3.53 -9.72 -3.22
C VAL A 5 3.37 -8.98 -1.91
N SER A 6 2.90 -9.70 -0.88
CA SER A 6 2.78 -9.17 0.49
C SER A 6 3.63 -10.04 1.43
N PRO A 7 4.91 -9.69 1.68
CA PRO A 7 5.82 -10.52 2.47
C PRO A 7 5.46 -10.61 3.95
N ASN A 8 4.69 -9.65 4.47
CA ASN A 8 4.27 -9.59 5.86
C ASN A 8 2.75 -9.38 5.97
N PRO A 9 1.95 -10.36 5.50
CA PRO A 9 0.49 -10.27 5.52
C PRO A 9 -0.04 -10.32 6.96
N SER A 10 -1.31 -9.97 7.14
CA SER A 10 -1.99 -10.04 8.42
C SER A 10 -3.45 -10.42 8.27
N MET A 11 -4.03 -10.96 9.34
CA MET A 11 -5.47 -10.88 9.53
C MET A 11 -5.77 -9.61 10.34
N ASP A 12 -6.54 -8.68 9.79
CA ASP A 12 -6.95 -7.47 10.52
C ASP A 12 -8.33 -7.73 11.14
N ARG A 13 -8.40 -7.68 12.47
CA ARG A 13 -9.63 -7.83 13.24
C ARG A 13 -10.10 -6.48 13.76
N THR A 14 -11.29 -6.09 13.35
CA THR A 14 -11.93 -4.85 13.80
C THR A 14 -12.99 -5.16 14.85
N MET A 15 -12.95 -4.44 15.97
CA MET A 15 -13.90 -4.54 17.07
C MET A 15 -14.51 -3.16 17.34
N CYS A 16 -15.81 -3.04 17.15
CA CYS A 16 -16.55 -1.82 17.47
C CYS A 16 -16.94 -1.84 18.94
N ILE A 17 -16.48 -0.83 19.68
CA ILE A 17 -16.71 -0.65 21.12
C ILE A 17 -17.29 0.74 21.37
N ASP A 18 -17.94 0.94 22.51
CA ASP A 18 -18.47 2.27 22.84
C ASP A 18 -17.33 3.24 23.18
N GLN A 19 -16.40 2.78 24.02
CA GLN A 19 -15.24 3.55 24.44
C GLN A 19 -14.11 2.62 24.92
N LEU A 20 -12.86 2.96 24.62
CA LEU A 20 -11.69 2.28 25.20
C LEU A 20 -11.44 2.77 26.63
N ARG A 21 -11.73 1.91 27.63
CA ARG A 21 -11.49 2.17 29.05
C ARG A 21 -10.39 1.25 29.59
N HIS A 22 -9.22 1.82 29.88
CA HIS A 22 -8.09 1.04 30.41
C HIS A 22 -8.43 0.40 31.75
N GLY A 23 -8.15 -0.90 31.89
CA GLY A 23 -8.41 -1.69 33.09
C GLY A 23 -9.80 -2.35 33.15
N ASP A 24 -10.72 -1.97 32.26
CA ASP A 24 -12.08 -2.52 32.23
C ASP A 24 -12.21 -3.76 31.33
N VAL A 25 -13.23 -4.58 31.60
CA VAL A 25 -13.70 -5.59 30.66
C VAL A 25 -14.66 -4.93 29.68
N ILE A 26 -14.18 -4.73 28.45
CA ILE A 26 -14.94 -4.08 27.37
C ILE A 26 -15.57 -5.17 26.48
N ARG A 27 -16.85 -4.99 26.13
CA ARG A 27 -17.56 -5.87 25.19
C ARG A 27 -17.76 -5.14 23.87
N SER A 28 -17.34 -5.76 22.77
CA SER A 28 -17.65 -5.25 21.43
C SER A 28 -19.10 -5.53 21.06
N HIS A 29 -19.78 -4.56 20.45
CA HIS A 29 -21.14 -4.77 19.91
C HIS A 29 -21.12 -5.29 18.47
N ARG A 30 -20.00 -5.13 17.74
CA ARG A 30 -19.75 -5.70 16.41
C ARG A 30 -18.27 -6.06 16.28
N SER A 31 -17.96 -7.15 15.59
CA SER A 31 -16.58 -7.48 15.22
C SER A 31 -16.55 -8.22 13.89
N TYR A 32 -15.47 -8.02 13.14
CA TYR A 32 -15.23 -8.70 11.87
C TYR A 32 -13.72 -8.83 11.62
N SER A 33 -13.34 -9.78 10.78
CA SER A 33 -11.96 -9.99 10.35
C SER A 33 -11.87 -9.87 8.83
N GLU A 34 -10.75 -9.34 8.35
CA GLU A 34 -10.45 -9.21 6.93
C GLU A 34 -9.04 -9.73 6.64
N PRO A 35 -8.80 -10.34 5.46
CA PRO A 35 -7.46 -10.59 4.99
C PRO A 35 -6.80 -9.24 4.69
N SER A 36 -5.59 -9.02 5.20
CA SER A 36 -4.91 -7.73 5.15
C SER A 36 -3.40 -7.88 4.89
N GLY A 37 -2.76 -6.73 4.73
CA GLY A 37 -1.46 -6.57 4.12
C GLY A 37 -1.59 -5.75 2.85
N LYS A 38 -0.67 -4.80 2.64
CA LYS A 38 -0.78 -3.83 1.53
C LYS A 38 -0.99 -4.53 0.17
N GLY A 39 -0.24 -5.59 -0.11
CA GLY A 39 -0.37 -6.34 -1.37
C GLY A 39 -1.70 -7.08 -1.48
N VAL A 40 -2.22 -7.58 -0.36
CA VAL A 40 -3.54 -8.21 -0.28
C VAL A 40 -4.65 -7.19 -0.56
N ASN A 41 -4.57 -6.00 0.06
CA ASN A 41 -5.54 -4.92 -0.16
C ASN A 41 -5.55 -4.46 -1.63
N VAL A 42 -4.36 -4.29 -2.24
CA VAL A 42 -4.23 -3.97 -3.68
C VAL A 42 -4.88 -5.06 -4.53
N ALA A 43 -4.63 -6.34 -4.24
CA ALA A 43 -5.22 -7.45 -4.99
C ALA A 43 -6.75 -7.49 -4.89
N VAL A 44 -7.30 -7.30 -3.69
CA VAL A 44 -8.76 -7.23 -3.48
C VAL A 44 -9.36 -6.07 -4.28
N ALA A 45 -8.74 -4.89 -4.26
CA ALA A 45 -9.19 -3.72 -5.01
C ALA A 45 -9.19 -3.96 -6.52
N LEU A 46 -8.11 -4.54 -7.06
CA LEU A 46 -8.00 -4.88 -8.47
C LEU A 46 -9.03 -5.93 -8.88
N HIS A 47 -9.14 -7.02 -8.11
CA HIS A 47 -10.06 -8.12 -8.39
C HIS A 47 -11.52 -7.66 -8.38
N ALA A 48 -11.91 -6.86 -7.38
CA ALA A 48 -13.27 -6.34 -7.27
C ALA A 48 -13.67 -5.42 -8.45
N ASN A 49 -12.69 -4.86 -9.16
CA ASN A 49 -12.88 -4.05 -10.37
C ASN A 49 -12.58 -4.85 -11.65
N SER A 50 -12.59 -6.18 -11.60
CA SER A 50 -12.38 -7.07 -12.75
C SER A 50 -11.02 -6.90 -13.44
N ILE A 51 -10.01 -6.43 -12.71
CA ILE A 51 -8.63 -6.42 -13.19
C ILE A 51 -7.98 -7.76 -12.83
N ASP A 52 -7.36 -8.39 -13.82
CA ASP A 52 -6.68 -9.68 -13.67
C ASP A 52 -5.49 -9.58 -12.72
N VAL A 53 -5.59 -10.29 -11.58
CA VAL A 53 -4.66 -10.22 -10.47
C VAL A 53 -4.52 -11.56 -9.75
N VAL A 54 -3.30 -11.85 -9.28
CA VAL A 54 -3.02 -12.90 -8.30
C VAL A 54 -2.17 -12.33 -7.16
N THR A 55 -2.49 -12.69 -5.92
CA THR A 55 -1.69 -12.30 -4.76
C THR A 55 -0.83 -13.44 -4.24
N VAL A 56 0.46 -13.19 -4.05
CA VAL A 56 1.42 -14.15 -3.51
C VAL A 56 1.81 -13.71 -2.10
N LEU A 57 1.62 -14.59 -1.13
CA LEU A 57 1.82 -14.28 0.28
C LEU A 57 2.30 -15.49 1.08
N PRO A 58 3.09 -15.29 2.15
CA PRO A 58 3.30 -16.30 3.16
C PRO A 58 2.01 -16.72 3.87
N ALA A 59 1.88 -17.99 4.18
CA ALA A 59 0.79 -18.55 4.96
C ALA A 59 1.35 -19.57 5.96
N GLY A 60 1.33 -19.21 7.24
CA GLY A 60 1.76 -20.09 8.32
C GLY A 60 0.81 -20.02 9.50
N GLY A 61 0.79 -21.12 10.28
CA GLY A 61 -0.11 -21.26 11.43
C GLY A 61 -1.59 -21.29 11.07
N PHE A 62 -2.44 -21.16 12.09
CA PHE A 62 -3.89 -21.15 11.91
C PHE A 62 -4.37 -19.88 11.21
N THR A 63 -3.78 -18.74 11.57
CA THR A 63 -4.07 -17.45 10.92
C THR A 63 -3.76 -17.49 9.41
N GLY A 64 -2.73 -18.23 9.00
CA GLY A 64 -2.41 -18.48 7.58
C GLY A 64 -3.49 -19.27 6.84
N VAL A 65 -4.16 -20.22 7.50
CA VAL A 65 -5.32 -20.90 6.91
C VAL A 65 -6.48 -19.93 6.78
N GLN A 66 -6.78 -19.17 7.84
CA GLN A 66 -7.90 -18.22 7.84
C GLN A 66 -7.79 -17.15 6.75
N ILE A 67 -6.59 -16.59 6.51
CA ILE A 67 -6.40 -15.60 5.45
C ILE A 67 -6.68 -16.20 4.07
N THR A 68 -6.28 -17.44 3.82
CA THR A 68 -6.52 -18.12 2.54
C THR A 68 -7.99 -18.51 2.33
N GLU A 69 -8.71 -18.87 3.39
CA GLU A 69 -10.16 -19.08 3.36
C GLU A 69 -10.89 -17.78 3.05
N MET A 70 -10.53 -16.68 3.74
CA MET A 70 -11.11 -15.36 3.47
C MET A 70 -10.84 -14.88 2.03
N LEU A 71 -9.66 -15.12 1.48
CA LEU A 71 -9.35 -14.80 0.07
C LEU A 71 -10.18 -15.65 -0.90
N SER A 72 -10.38 -16.93 -0.58
CA SER A 72 -11.25 -17.84 -1.35
C SER A 72 -12.70 -17.36 -1.35
N ASP A 73 -13.23 -16.96 -0.19
CA ASP A 73 -14.59 -16.42 -0.03
C ASP A 73 -14.79 -15.12 -0.83
N LEU A 74 -13.72 -14.31 -0.96
CA LEU A 74 -13.72 -13.11 -1.79
C LEU A 74 -13.54 -13.40 -3.29
N GLY A 75 -13.20 -14.63 -3.67
CA GLY A 75 -12.90 -15.01 -5.06
C GLY A 75 -11.55 -14.52 -5.59
N VAL A 76 -10.70 -13.97 -4.72
CA VAL A 76 -9.42 -13.38 -5.11
C VAL A 76 -8.40 -14.49 -5.39
N PRO A 77 -7.82 -14.59 -6.60
CA PRO A 77 -6.78 -15.57 -6.88
C PRO A 77 -5.55 -15.34 -6.01
N TYR A 78 -5.03 -16.41 -5.39
CA TYR A 78 -3.86 -16.33 -4.54
C TYR A 78 -2.93 -17.53 -4.68
N ILE A 79 -1.64 -17.32 -4.37
CA ILE A 79 -0.62 -18.35 -4.18
C ILE A 79 -0.13 -18.24 -2.73
N ALA A 80 -0.48 -19.24 -1.92
CA ALA A 80 -0.05 -19.32 -0.53
C ALA A 80 1.31 -20.03 -0.45
N VAL A 81 2.29 -19.38 0.15
CA VAL A 81 3.63 -19.92 0.37
C VAL A 81 3.73 -20.40 1.81
N PRO A 82 3.81 -21.72 2.08
CA PRO A 82 3.88 -22.22 3.44
C PRO A 82 5.11 -21.70 4.18
N ILE A 83 4.91 -21.26 5.42
CA ILE A 83 5.99 -20.86 6.34
C ILE A 83 5.79 -21.51 7.72
N ALA A 84 6.87 -21.66 8.47
CA ALA A 84 6.88 -22.32 9.77
C ALA A 84 6.19 -21.50 10.85
N GLN A 85 6.40 -20.17 10.86
CA GLN A 85 5.83 -19.28 11.85
C GLN A 85 4.42 -18.82 11.46
N GLU A 86 3.58 -18.60 12.48
CA GLU A 86 2.25 -18.05 12.27
C GLU A 86 2.30 -16.60 11.77
N ILE A 87 1.48 -16.28 10.76
CA ILE A 87 1.34 -14.89 10.33
C ILE A 87 0.63 -14.07 11.41
N ARG A 88 0.94 -12.78 11.49
CA ARG A 88 0.42 -11.88 12.52
C ARG A 88 -1.08 -11.60 12.40
N SER A 89 -1.70 -11.25 13.52
CA SER A 89 -3.02 -10.63 13.56
C SER A 89 -2.93 -9.20 14.07
N ASN A 90 -3.64 -8.26 13.44
CA ASN A 90 -3.76 -6.90 13.97
C ASN A 90 -5.16 -6.70 14.55
N VAL A 91 -5.27 -5.89 15.60
CA VAL A 91 -6.55 -5.54 16.21
C VAL A 91 -6.79 -4.05 16.07
N SER A 92 -7.96 -3.67 15.57
CA SER A 92 -8.43 -2.28 15.52
C SER A 92 -9.65 -2.14 16.42
N LEU A 93 -9.56 -1.27 17.43
CA LEU A 93 -10.67 -0.88 18.28
C LEU A 93 -11.27 0.40 17.72
N VAL A 94 -12.54 0.35 17.31
CA VAL A 94 -13.25 1.48 16.72
C VAL A 94 -14.30 1.98 17.71
N GLU A 95 -14.15 3.21 18.16
CA GLU A 95 -15.07 3.87 19.10
C GLU A 95 -16.20 4.59 18.35
N HIS A 96 -17.29 4.95 19.04
CA HIS A 96 -18.47 5.58 18.42
C HIS A 96 -18.17 6.95 17.75
N ASN A 97 -17.13 7.64 18.22
CA ASN A 97 -16.64 8.90 17.65
C ASN A 97 -15.70 8.70 16.45
N ALA A 98 -15.59 7.48 15.92
CA ALA A 98 -14.67 7.07 14.86
C ALA A 98 -13.18 7.14 15.22
N THR A 99 -12.83 7.31 16.51
CA THR A 99 -11.45 7.11 16.96
C THR A 99 -11.07 5.65 16.80
N VAL A 100 -9.89 5.40 16.22
CA VAL A 100 -9.35 4.06 16.01
C VAL A 100 -8.08 3.89 16.84
N THR A 101 -8.06 2.87 17.69
CA THR A 101 -6.82 2.39 18.34
C THR A 101 -6.38 1.09 17.68
N LYS A 102 -5.21 1.08 17.05
CA LYS A 102 -4.66 -0.10 16.35
C LYS A 102 -3.50 -0.72 17.12
N ILE A 103 -3.57 -2.03 17.32
CA ILE A 103 -2.50 -2.88 17.89
C ILE A 103 -2.04 -3.80 16.76
N ASN A 104 -0.78 -3.64 16.34
CA ASN A 104 -0.19 -4.50 15.32
C ASN A 104 0.74 -5.51 15.99
N GLU A 105 0.50 -6.80 15.76
CA GLU A 105 1.43 -7.84 16.18
C GLU A 105 2.70 -7.81 15.31
N VAL A 106 3.79 -8.30 15.90
CA VAL A 106 5.05 -8.51 15.17
C VAL A 106 4.83 -9.63 14.15
N GLY A 107 5.26 -9.40 12.92
CA GLY A 107 5.16 -10.40 11.85
C GLY A 107 6.07 -11.60 12.06
N PRO A 108 5.85 -12.71 11.33
CA PRO A 108 6.74 -13.86 11.38
C PRO A 108 8.12 -13.50 10.83
N SER A 109 9.18 -14.13 11.28
CA SER A 109 10.45 -14.15 10.54
C SER A 109 10.38 -15.18 9.42
N LEU A 110 11.01 -14.87 8.28
CA LEU A 110 11.18 -15.82 7.19
C LEU A 110 12.62 -16.30 7.15
N ASP A 111 12.80 -17.62 7.05
CA ASP A 111 14.09 -18.20 6.75
C ASP A 111 14.47 -18.02 5.27
N VAL A 112 15.71 -18.40 4.92
CA VAL A 112 16.22 -18.25 3.54
C VAL A 112 15.43 -19.09 2.53
N ALA A 113 15.00 -20.29 2.90
CA ALA A 113 14.27 -21.20 2.02
C ALA A 113 12.83 -20.72 1.78
N GLU A 114 12.17 -20.22 2.82
CA GLU A 114 10.85 -19.60 2.77
C GLU A 114 10.88 -18.33 1.91
N ALA A 115 11.86 -17.45 2.13
CA ALA A 115 12.06 -16.26 1.32
C ALA A 115 12.33 -16.61 -0.15
N THR A 116 13.18 -17.62 -0.41
CA THR A 116 13.46 -18.11 -1.76
C THR A 116 12.22 -18.67 -2.43
N SER A 117 11.37 -19.40 -1.67
CA SER A 117 10.12 -19.93 -2.17
C SER A 117 9.14 -18.81 -2.52
N LEU A 118 9.03 -17.77 -1.69
CA LEU A 118 8.22 -16.60 -1.98
C LEU A 118 8.68 -15.89 -3.26
N VAL A 119 9.99 -15.72 -3.44
CA VAL A 119 10.56 -15.16 -4.67
C VAL A 119 10.22 -16.02 -5.88
N ARG A 120 10.42 -17.34 -5.78
CA ARG A 120 10.17 -18.27 -6.87
C ARG A 120 8.71 -18.23 -7.30
N GLU A 121 7.78 -18.40 -6.36
CA GLU A 121 6.34 -18.44 -6.63
C GLU A 121 5.87 -17.13 -7.27
N ALA A 122 6.31 -15.97 -6.76
CA ALA A 122 5.98 -14.68 -7.37
C ALA A 122 6.50 -14.53 -8.81
N LEU A 123 7.72 -15.00 -9.07
CA LEU A 123 8.35 -14.91 -10.39
C LEU A 123 7.83 -15.94 -11.40
N GLU A 124 7.21 -17.03 -10.94
CA GLU A 124 6.53 -18.00 -11.80
C GLU A 124 5.20 -17.45 -12.34
N GLN A 125 4.57 -16.49 -11.66
CA GLN A 125 3.31 -15.86 -12.07
C GLN A 125 3.48 -14.67 -13.02
N VAL A 126 4.70 -14.16 -13.21
CA VAL A 126 4.93 -12.91 -13.96
C VAL A 126 5.59 -13.16 -15.31
N GLY A 127 5.03 -12.58 -16.38
CA GLY A 127 5.55 -12.63 -17.74
C GLY A 127 5.89 -11.25 -18.31
N ALA A 128 6.17 -11.22 -19.61
CA ALA A 128 6.51 -9.98 -20.32
C ALA A 128 5.31 -9.03 -20.35
N GLY A 129 5.52 -7.77 -19.93
CA GLY A 129 4.48 -6.73 -19.91
C GLY A 129 3.58 -6.72 -18.66
N ASP A 130 3.63 -7.78 -17.85
CA ASP A 130 2.92 -7.85 -16.57
C ASP A 130 3.50 -6.89 -15.53
N TRP A 131 2.75 -6.69 -14.45
CA TRP A 131 3.22 -5.97 -13.27
C TRP A 131 3.52 -6.93 -12.12
N LEU A 132 4.68 -6.76 -11.50
CA LEU A 132 4.98 -7.27 -10.17
C LEU A 132 4.90 -6.09 -9.18
N VAL A 133 4.00 -6.18 -8.21
CA VAL A 133 3.73 -5.13 -7.22
C VAL A 133 4.21 -5.60 -5.85
N LEU A 134 5.24 -4.96 -5.34
CA LEU A 134 5.89 -5.29 -4.07
C LEU A 134 5.35 -4.37 -2.97
N CYS A 135 4.59 -4.94 -2.03
CA CYS A 135 3.83 -4.15 -1.07
C CYS A 135 4.10 -4.60 0.37
N GLY A 136 4.30 -3.63 1.26
CA GLY A 136 4.39 -3.89 2.70
C GLY A 136 5.81 -3.94 3.24
N THR A 137 5.89 -4.02 4.56
CA THR A 137 7.15 -4.17 5.27
C THR A 137 7.73 -5.55 5.03
N LEU A 138 9.05 -5.62 5.05
CA LEU A 138 9.74 -6.90 5.08
C LEU A 138 9.70 -7.46 6.52
N PRO A 139 9.49 -8.77 6.69
CA PRO A 139 9.66 -9.40 7.99
C PRO A 139 11.13 -9.37 8.46
N ASP A 140 11.37 -9.60 9.74
CA ASP A 140 12.73 -9.61 10.28
C ASP A 140 13.52 -10.84 9.80
N GLY A 141 14.85 -10.68 9.60
CA GLY A 141 15.77 -11.79 9.32
C GLY A 141 16.45 -11.72 7.94
N ALA A 142 16.67 -12.87 7.31
CA ALA A 142 17.50 -13.05 6.12
C ALA A 142 16.89 -12.49 4.80
N VAL A 143 15.81 -11.71 4.90
CA VAL A 143 14.98 -11.24 3.77
C VAL A 143 15.35 -9.87 3.23
N GLU A 144 16.47 -9.26 3.68
CA GLU A 144 16.89 -7.95 3.19
C GLU A 144 17.04 -7.89 1.66
N ARG A 145 17.29 -9.04 1.02
CA ARG A 145 17.42 -9.16 -0.44
C ARG A 145 16.12 -9.52 -1.16
N LEU A 146 15.02 -9.80 -0.45
CA LEU A 146 13.77 -10.27 -1.04
C LEU A 146 13.28 -9.37 -2.19
N TYR A 147 13.12 -8.06 -1.92
CA TYR A 147 12.70 -7.12 -2.95
C TYR A 147 13.73 -6.94 -4.06
N ILE A 148 15.02 -6.98 -3.75
CA ILE A 148 16.08 -6.91 -4.77
C ILE A 148 15.96 -8.08 -5.75
N ASP A 149 15.81 -9.30 -5.23
CA ASP A 149 15.75 -10.51 -6.03
C ASP A 149 14.46 -10.57 -6.85
N LEU A 150 13.34 -10.12 -6.30
CA LEU A 150 12.07 -9.93 -7.02
C LEU A 150 12.19 -8.91 -8.16
N VAL A 151 12.76 -7.73 -7.90
CA VAL A 151 12.93 -6.69 -8.94
C VAL A 151 13.82 -7.19 -10.08
N LYS A 152 14.97 -7.79 -9.76
CA LYS A 152 15.88 -8.35 -10.77
C LYS A 152 15.21 -9.47 -11.57
N GLY A 153 14.53 -10.38 -10.88
CA GLY A 153 13.86 -11.52 -11.50
C GLY A 153 12.72 -11.12 -12.43
N ALA A 154 11.91 -10.13 -12.04
CA ALA A 154 10.81 -9.60 -12.83
C ALA A 154 11.33 -8.85 -14.07
N ARG A 155 12.34 -8.00 -13.90
CA ARG A 155 12.96 -7.29 -15.03
C ARG A 155 13.61 -8.24 -16.03
N GLY A 156 14.24 -9.32 -15.55
CA GLY A 156 14.77 -10.39 -16.41
C GLY A 156 13.70 -11.08 -17.26
N ARG A 157 12.43 -10.99 -16.88
CA ARG A 157 11.26 -11.50 -17.61
C ARG A 157 10.54 -10.42 -18.42
N SER A 158 11.11 -9.22 -18.54
CA SER A 158 10.47 -8.05 -19.17
C SER A 158 9.15 -7.64 -18.51
N ALA A 159 8.99 -7.93 -17.22
CA ALA A 159 7.90 -7.43 -16.41
C ALA A 159 8.24 -6.05 -15.82
N ARG A 160 7.20 -5.27 -15.51
CA ARG A 160 7.30 -3.99 -14.82
C ARG A 160 7.20 -4.18 -13.32
N VAL A 161 7.85 -3.31 -12.55
CA VAL A 161 7.88 -3.43 -11.08
C VAL A 161 7.35 -2.17 -10.41
N ALA A 162 6.35 -2.33 -9.55
CA ALA A 162 5.85 -1.30 -8.64
C ALA A 162 6.26 -1.62 -7.20
N VAL A 163 6.64 -0.61 -6.43
CA VAL A 163 7.05 -0.77 -5.02
C VAL A 163 6.30 0.19 -4.11
N ASP A 164 5.64 -0.36 -3.09
CA ASP A 164 4.97 0.34 -2.00
C ASP A 164 5.45 -0.18 -0.65
N THR A 165 6.60 0.35 -0.22
CA THR A 165 7.25 0.07 1.06
C THR A 165 7.92 1.35 1.55
N SER A 166 8.30 1.38 2.83
CA SER A 166 8.98 2.49 3.46
C SER A 166 10.44 2.18 3.81
N GLY A 167 11.16 3.18 4.31
CA GLY A 167 12.47 3.04 4.98
C GLY A 167 13.57 2.35 4.17
N LYS A 168 14.36 1.51 4.86
CA LYS A 168 15.50 0.78 4.30
C LYS A 168 15.12 -0.05 3.05
N PRO A 169 14.03 -0.85 3.04
CA PRO A 169 13.63 -1.60 1.84
C PRO A 169 13.46 -0.73 0.59
N LEU A 170 12.82 0.44 0.70
CA LEU A 170 12.63 1.34 -0.44
C LEU A 170 13.97 1.91 -0.91
N ARG A 171 14.81 2.39 0.01
CA ARG A 171 16.15 2.92 -0.31
C ARG A 171 17.00 1.90 -1.05
N THR A 172 16.95 0.64 -0.62
CA THR A 172 17.76 -0.43 -1.19
C THR A 172 17.29 -0.87 -2.58
N VAL A 173 16.01 -0.71 -2.91
CA VAL A 173 15.47 -1.14 -4.21
C VAL A 173 15.64 -0.10 -5.32
N LEU A 174 15.71 1.20 -4.99
CA LEU A 174 15.80 2.29 -5.98
C LEU A 174 16.92 2.11 -7.02
N PRO A 175 18.16 1.70 -6.66
CA PRO A 175 19.22 1.49 -7.64
C PRO A 175 18.91 0.42 -8.71
N TYR A 176 17.92 -0.45 -8.44
CA TYR A 176 17.46 -1.48 -9.38
C TYR A 176 16.34 -1.00 -10.32
N ARG A 177 16.06 0.31 -10.29
CA ARG A 177 15.17 1.02 -11.22
C ARG A 177 13.75 0.42 -11.30
N PRO A 178 12.99 0.43 -10.19
CA PRO A 178 11.56 0.09 -10.25
C PRO A 178 10.84 1.05 -11.22
N ASP A 179 9.83 0.54 -11.91
CA ASP A 179 9.02 1.33 -12.84
C ASP A 179 8.10 2.31 -12.10
N LEU A 180 7.67 1.96 -10.90
CA LEU A 180 6.82 2.79 -10.05
C LEU A 180 7.23 2.66 -8.58
N VAL A 181 7.31 3.79 -7.88
CA VAL A 181 7.33 3.83 -6.40
C VAL A 181 6.18 4.70 -5.89
N LYS A 182 5.53 4.28 -4.80
CA LYS A 182 4.41 5.03 -4.20
C LYS A 182 4.65 5.39 -2.73
N PRO A 183 5.57 6.32 -2.41
CA PRO A 183 5.71 6.78 -1.03
C PRO A 183 4.53 7.68 -0.62
N ASN A 184 4.19 7.72 0.66
CA ASN A 184 3.44 8.85 1.24
C ASN A 184 4.39 10.02 1.59
N ALA A 185 3.83 11.20 1.95
CA ALA A 185 4.62 12.38 2.29
C ALA A 185 5.65 12.13 3.42
N GLY A 186 5.27 11.38 4.46
CA GLY A 186 6.16 11.06 5.58
C GLY A 186 7.31 10.12 5.17
N GLU A 187 7.01 9.08 4.39
CA GLU A 187 8.00 8.15 3.83
C GLU A 187 8.95 8.87 2.85
N LEU A 188 8.42 9.81 2.06
CA LEU A 188 9.20 10.62 1.14
C LEU A 188 10.14 11.57 1.89
N ALA A 189 9.66 12.19 2.97
CA ALA A 189 10.44 13.05 3.85
C ALA A 189 11.58 12.28 4.54
N GLU A 190 11.28 11.10 5.10
CA GLU A 190 12.26 10.21 5.74
C GLU A 190 13.34 9.76 4.74
N LEU A 191 12.93 9.34 3.54
CA LEU A 191 13.83 8.80 2.55
C LEU A 191 14.79 9.86 2.00
N THR A 192 14.31 11.09 1.83
CA THR A 192 15.10 12.23 1.32
C THR A 192 15.80 13.02 2.42
N GLY A 193 15.42 12.82 3.69
CA GLY A 193 15.92 13.61 4.81
C GLY A 193 15.50 15.08 4.74
N ARG A 194 14.36 15.38 4.09
CA ARG A 194 13.85 16.73 3.86
C ARG A 194 12.60 16.98 4.69
N ALA A 195 12.43 18.21 5.17
CA ALA A 195 11.11 18.67 5.58
C ALA A 195 10.28 18.95 4.32
N LEU A 196 9.02 18.54 4.32
CA LEU A 196 8.06 18.78 3.24
C LEU A 196 6.94 19.66 3.78
N GLU A 197 6.95 20.94 3.44
CA GLU A 197 5.98 21.92 3.89
C GLU A 197 5.03 22.34 2.76
N THR A 198 5.48 22.23 1.52
CA THR A 198 4.76 22.68 0.32
C THR A 198 4.70 21.60 -0.76
N LEU A 199 3.80 21.79 -1.74
CA LEU A 199 3.79 20.95 -2.95
C LEU A 199 5.14 21.00 -3.69
N GLY A 200 5.84 22.13 -3.68
CA GLY A 200 7.17 22.27 -4.27
C GLY A 200 8.20 21.34 -3.62
N ASP A 201 8.19 21.23 -2.29
CA ASP A 201 9.10 20.33 -1.56
C ASP A 201 8.86 18.86 -1.94
N VAL A 202 7.58 18.48 -2.09
CA VAL A 202 7.20 17.13 -2.53
C VAL A 202 7.72 16.84 -3.94
N VAL A 203 7.58 17.79 -4.87
CA VAL A 203 8.11 17.63 -6.23
C VAL A 203 9.62 17.45 -6.21
N ASP A 204 10.35 18.27 -5.46
CA ASP A 204 11.82 18.19 -5.37
C ASP A 204 12.28 16.86 -4.76
N ALA A 205 11.56 16.37 -3.75
CA ALA A 205 11.82 15.07 -3.15
C ALA A 205 11.49 13.92 -4.13
N ALA A 206 10.40 14.01 -4.89
CA ALA A 206 10.06 13.03 -5.92
C ALA A 206 11.11 13.00 -7.05
N GLU A 207 11.61 14.15 -7.49
CA GLU A 207 12.72 14.24 -8.45
C GLU A 207 14.00 13.59 -7.93
N GLU A 208 14.27 13.71 -6.63
CA GLU A 208 15.39 13.02 -5.99
C GLU A 208 15.25 11.50 -6.08
N LEU A 209 14.06 10.94 -5.78
CA LEU A 209 13.80 9.50 -5.95
C LEU A 209 13.97 9.04 -7.39
N ARG A 210 13.57 9.87 -8.38
CA ARG A 210 13.80 9.56 -9.80
C ARG A 210 15.29 9.52 -10.13
N ARG A 211 16.08 10.46 -9.62
CA ARG A 211 17.54 10.44 -9.77
C ARG A 211 18.19 9.22 -9.10
N GLN A 212 17.60 8.72 -8.02
CA GLN A 212 18.06 7.50 -7.34
C GLN A 212 17.64 6.20 -8.06
N GLY A 213 16.69 6.27 -9.00
CA GLY A 213 16.43 5.21 -9.96
C GLY A 213 14.95 4.93 -10.28
N ALA A 214 13.99 5.46 -9.50
CA ALA A 214 12.57 5.26 -9.80
C ALA A 214 12.20 5.89 -11.16
N ARG A 215 11.46 5.16 -12.00
CA ARG A 215 10.98 5.74 -13.27
C ARG A 215 9.79 6.68 -13.04
N THR A 216 8.82 6.23 -12.26
CA THR A 216 7.63 6.99 -11.85
C THR A 216 7.55 7.08 -10.33
N VAL A 217 7.19 8.26 -9.82
CA VAL A 217 6.87 8.48 -8.40
C VAL A 217 5.41 8.92 -8.28
N LEU A 218 4.63 8.16 -7.53
CA LEU A 218 3.25 8.50 -7.15
C LEU A 218 3.23 8.83 -5.64
N ALA A 219 3.38 10.10 -5.29
CA ALA A 219 3.45 10.54 -3.91
C ALA A 219 2.05 10.86 -3.37
N SER A 220 1.56 10.12 -2.38
CA SER A 220 0.27 10.40 -1.72
C SER A 220 0.42 11.39 -0.57
N LEU A 221 -0.49 12.36 -0.49
CA LEU A 221 -0.45 13.51 0.42
C LEU A 221 -1.66 13.56 1.38
N GLY A 222 -2.26 12.41 1.69
CA GLY A 222 -3.46 12.35 2.52
C GLY A 222 -4.62 13.15 1.92
N SER A 223 -5.23 14.03 2.70
CA SER A 223 -6.33 14.91 2.27
C SER A 223 -5.93 15.93 1.20
N ASP A 224 -4.63 16.23 1.06
CA ASP A 224 -4.15 17.14 0.02
C ASP A 224 -4.16 16.52 -1.37
N GLY A 225 -4.28 15.20 -1.51
CA GLY A 225 -4.34 14.51 -2.79
C GLY A 225 -3.07 13.73 -3.11
N ALA A 226 -2.56 13.83 -4.33
CA ALA A 226 -1.35 13.14 -4.75
C ALA A 226 -0.58 13.91 -5.83
N ILE A 227 0.74 13.72 -5.86
CA ILE A 227 1.62 14.14 -6.96
C ILE A 227 2.04 12.92 -7.77
N LEU A 228 1.92 13.01 -9.08
CA LEU A 228 2.53 12.09 -10.04
C LEU A 228 3.72 12.79 -10.71
N LEU A 229 4.87 12.13 -10.71
CA LEU A 229 6.03 12.53 -11.50
C LEU A 229 6.50 11.34 -12.34
N ASP A 230 6.30 11.43 -13.65
CA ASP A 230 6.68 10.39 -14.62
C ASP A 230 7.29 10.97 -15.91
N ASP A 231 7.35 10.19 -16.98
CA ASP A 231 7.87 10.62 -18.28
C ASP A 231 6.91 11.56 -19.03
N SER A 232 5.64 11.65 -18.63
CA SER A 232 4.65 12.54 -19.23
C SER A 232 4.60 13.92 -18.58
N GLY A 233 5.04 14.05 -17.33
CA GLY A 233 5.18 15.34 -16.67
C GLY A 233 5.09 15.25 -15.15
N CYS A 234 4.81 16.40 -14.54
CA CYS A 234 4.46 16.52 -13.12
C CYS A 234 3.00 16.93 -13.02
N TYR A 235 2.20 16.16 -12.29
CA TYR A 235 0.78 16.40 -12.11
C TYR A 235 0.42 16.38 -10.64
N PHE A 236 -0.36 17.35 -10.22
CA PHE A 236 -1.03 17.36 -8.93
C PHE A 236 -2.50 16.99 -9.13
N GLY A 237 -3.02 16.11 -8.28
CA GLY A 237 -4.41 15.70 -8.32
C GLY A 237 -5.05 15.66 -6.94
N GLN A 238 -6.32 16.08 -6.86
CA GLN A 238 -7.10 16.04 -5.64
C GLN A 238 -8.51 15.51 -5.92
N ALA A 239 -9.00 14.66 -5.02
CA ALA A 239 -10.36 14.17 -5.06
C ALA A 239 -11.20 14.85 -3.98
N ARG A 240 -12.42 15.27 -4.33
CA ARG A 240 -13.36 15.85 -3.36
C ARG A 240 -14.07 14.74 -2.59
N VAL A 241 -13.76 14.59 -1.30
CA VAL A 241 -14.40 13.61 -0.42
C VAL A 241 -15.37 14.32 0.51
N ASP A 242 -16.67 14.01 0.40
CA ASP A 242 -17.70 14.66 1.22
C ASP A 242 -17.73 14.13 2.67
N ARG A 243 -17.31 12.87 2.89
CA ARG A 243 -17.25 12.24 4.21
C ARG A 243 -16.11 11.24 4.29
N VAL A 244 -15.23 11.36 5.27
CA VAL A 244 -14.21 10.33 5.57
C VAL A 244 -14.78 9.39 6.64
N VAL A 245 -14.74 8.10 6.38
CA VAL A 245 -15.08 7.01 7.30
C VAL A 245 -13.82 6.36 7.85
N SER A 246 -12.84 6.07 6.99
CA SER A 246 -11.56 5.46 7.35
C SER A 246 -10.50 5.88 6.32
N ALA A 247 -9.29 6.28 6.71
CA ALA A 247 -8.21 6.51 5.75
C ALA A 247 -7.38 5.23 5.48
N VAL A 248 -7.60 4.17 6.26
CA VAL A 248 -6.87 2.92 6.16
C VAL A 248 -7.15 2.24 4.82
N GLY A 249 -6.09 1.86 4.10
CA GLY A 249 -6.20 1.22 2.78
C GLY A 249 -6.39 2.20 1.62
N ALA A 250 -6.54 3.51 1.86
CA ALA A 250 -6.68 4.50 0.78
C ALA A 250 -5.44 4.58 -0.11
N GLY A 251 -4.25 4.46 0.48
CA GLY A 251 -2.99 4.38 -0.29
C GLY A 251 -2.88 3.12 -1.14
N ASP A 252 -3.40 2.00 -0.66
CA ASP A 252 -3.41 0.72 -1.39
C ASP A 252 -4.43 0.80 -2.55
N ALA A 253 -5.60 1.41 -2.32
CA ALA A 253 -6.60 1.69 -3.35
C ALA A 253 -6.10 2.71 -4.40
N LEU A 254 -5.33 3.73 -3.99
CA LEU A 254 -4.65 4.66 -4.90
C LEU A 254 -3.72 3.92 -5.85
N LEU A 255 -2.87 3.03 -5.32
CA LEU A 255 -1.96 2.22 -6.12
C LEU A 255 -2.73 1.32 -7.10
N ALA A 256 -3.74 0.61 -6.59
CA ALA A 256 -4.57 -0.28 -7.39
C ALA A 256 -5.26 0.46 -8.55
N GLY A 257 -5.89 1.61 -8.27
CA GLY A 257 -6.56 2.41 -9.29
C GLY A 257 -5.60 3.03 -10.29
N PHE A 258 -4.41 3.47 -9.83
CA PHE A 258 -3.36 3.95 -10.73
C PHE A 258 -2.89 2.86 -11.70
N LEU A 259 -2.67 1.64 -11.20
CA LEU A 259 -2.31 0.48 -12.03
C LEU A 259 -3.42 0.12 -13.01
N ALA A 260 -4.68 0.08 -12.55
CA ALA A 260 -5.85 -0.17 -13.38
C ALA A 260 -6.04 0.89 -14.48
N GLY A 261 -5.71 2.15 -14.18
CA GLY A 261 -5.72 3.27 -15.11
C GLY A 261 -4.55 3.32 -16.11
N GLY A 262 -3.71 2.28 -16.17
CA GLY A 262 -2.61 2.16 -17.12
C GLY A 262 -1.23 2.58 -16.59
N ALA A 263 -1.15 2.98 -15.32
CA ALA A 263 0.09 3.27 -14.59
C ALA A 263 0.97 4.39 -15.18
N ASN A 264 0.38 5.30 -15.96
CA ASN A 264 1.10 6.39 -16.61
C ASN A 264 0.18 7.59 -16.86
N GLY A 265 0.67 8.79 -16.56
CA GLY A 265 0.03 10.06 -16.87
C GLY A 265 -1.22 10.41 -16.07
N PRO A 266 -1.84 11.55 -16.40
CA PRO A 266 -2.90 12.16 -15.58
C PRO A 266 -4.18 11.32 -15.50
N GLN A 267 -4.45 10.47 -16.50
CA GLN A 267 -5.63 9.60 -16.46
C GLN A 267 -5.46 8.47 -15.45
N ALA A 268 -4.27 7.88 -15.33
CA ALA A 268 -3.99 6.89 -14.30
C ALA A 268 -4.05 7.52 -12.89
N LEU A 269 -3.51 8.74 -12.73
CA LEU A 269 -3.63 9.50 -11.48
C LEU A 269 -5.09 9.76 -11.10
N ARG A 270 -5.93 10.13 -12.07
CA ARG A 270 -7.36 10.35 -11.88
C ARG A 270 -8.07 9.11 -11.37
N GLU A 271 -7.80 7.96 -11.99
CA GLU A 271 -8.40 6.68 -11.58
C GLU A 271 -7.96 6.28 -10.17
N GLY A 272 -6.66 6.37 -9.88
CA GLY A 272 -6.12 6.12 -8.55
C GLY A 272 -6.76 6.99 -7.47
N LEU A 273 -6.86 8.30 -7.70
CA LEU A 273 -7.51 9.23 -6.78
C LEU A 273 -9.00 8.96 -6.59
N ALA A 274 -9.69 8.53 -7.65
CA ALA A 274 -11.09 8.14 -7.56
C ALA A 274 -11.27 6.89 -6.66
N TRP A 275 -10.40 5.89 -6.80
CA TRP A 275 -10.44 4.68 -5.98
C TRP A 275 -10.07 4.98 -4.52
N ALA A 276 -9.05 5.80 -4.29
CA ALA A 276 -8.69 6.25 -2.94
C ALA A 276 -9.83 7.01 -2.27
N ALA A 277 -10.47 7.94 -3.00
CA ALA A 277 -11.61 8.70 -2.49
C ALA A 277 -12.84 7.82 -2.20
N ALA A 278 -13.06 6.77 -3.00
CA ALA A 278 -14.11 5.79 -2.74
C ALA A 278 -13.79 4.91 -1.53
N ALA A 279 -12.52 4.50 -1.38
CA ALA A 279 -12.06 3.70 -0.24
C ALA A 279 -12.23 4.44 1.08
N VAL A 280 -11.92 5.75 1.13
CA VAL A 280 -12.03 6.49 2.40
C VAL A 280 -13.46 6.68 2.90
N GLN A 281 -14.45 6.41 2.04
CA GLN A 281 -15.88 6.47 2.36
C GLN A 281 -16.43 5.13 2.88
N GLN A 282 -15.59 4.11 3.07
CA GLN A 282 -15.97 2.77 3.49
C GLN A 282 -15.38 2.40 4.85
N GLU A 283 -16.03 1.46 5.54
CA GLU A 283 -15.47 0.80 6.72
C GLU A 283 -14.47 -0.29 6.28
N GLY A 284 -13.49 -0.58 7.13
CA GLY A 284 -12.50 -1.63 6.87
C GLY A 284 -11.30 -1.16 6.05
N THR A 285 -10.49 -2.12 5.62
CA THR A 285 -9.26 -1.86 4.84
C THR A 285 -9.39 -2.23 3.37
N LEU A 286 -10.47 -2.93 3.01
CA LEU A 286 -10.66 -3.51 1.69
C LEU A 286 -11.56 -2.64 0.82
N TYR A 287 -10.97 -1.99 -0.19
CA TYR A 287 -11.75 -1.39 -1.26
C TYR A 287 -12.31 -2.46 -2.20
N ARG A 288 -13.63 -2.53 -2.35
CA ARG A 288 -14.32 -3.59 -3.14
C ARG A 288 -15.02 -3.06 -4.39
N GLY A 289 -14.46 -2.04 -5.05
CA GLY A 289 -14.96 -1.53 -6.35
C GLY A 289 -16.31 -0.82 -6.30
N ARG A 290 -16.80 -0.49 -5.10
CA ARG A 290 -18.03 0.30 -4.91
C ARG A 290 -17.67 1.65 -4.35
N GLY A 291 -18.40 2.70 -4.71
CA GLY A 291 -18.23 4.03 -4.15
C GLY A 291 -18.93 5.08 -5.00
N PRO A 292 -19.26 6.24 -4.43
CA PRO A 292 -19.84 7.33 -5.21
C PRO A 292 -18.86 7.78 -6.29
N ARG A 293 -19.37 8.25 -7.42
CA ARG A 293 -18.53 8.92 -8.42
C ARG A 293 -17.95 10.18 -7.80
N THR A 294 -16.65 10.16 -7.55
CA THR A 294 -15.95 11.31 -6.98
C THR A 294 -15.44 12.22 -8.08
N ARG A 295 -15.66 13.53 -7.92
CA ARG A 295 -14.99 14.52 -8.75
C ARG A 295 -13.51 14.57 -8.38
N VAL A 296 -12.67 14.33 -9.37
CA VAL A 296 -11.21 14.45 -9.27
C VAL A 296 -10.78 15.62 -10.14
N ASP A 297 -9.99 16.53 -9.60
CA ASP A 297 -9.37 17.61 -10.35
C ASP A 297 -7.88 17.28 -10.50
N ILE A 298 -7.33 17.42 -11.71
CA ILE A 298 -5.92 17.16 -12.04
C ILE A 298 -5.37 18.43 -12.70
N SER A 299 -4.18 18.86 -12.29
CA SER A 299 -3.45 20.02 -12.84
C SER A 299 -2.01 19.65 -13.14
N ASP A 300 -1.48 20.13 -14.26
CA ASP A 300 -0.05 20.20 -14.56
C ASP A 300 0.57 21.57 -14.20
N ASP A 301 -0.26 22.57 -13.94
CA ASP A 301 0.11 23.86 -13.36
C ASP A 301 -0.10 23.81 -11.84
N LEU A 302 0.93 23.39 -11.11
CA LEU A 302 0.90 23.26 -9.65
C LEU A 302 1.51 24.49 -8.96
N ASP A 303 0.76 25.07 -8.02
CA ASP A 303 1.31 26.09 -7.13
C ASP A 303 2.30 25.45 -6.16
N ARG A 304 3.59 25.56 -6.49
CA ARG A 304 4.69 25.04 -5.68
C ARG A 304 4.72 25.63 -4.27
N ASN A 305 4.14 26.82 -4.04
CA ASN A 305 4.11 27.45 -2.72
C ASN A 305 2.89 27.03 -1.88
N ARG A 306 1.96 26.24 -2.44
CA ARG A 306 0.83 25.73 -1.67
C ARG A 306 1.33 24.88 -0.52
N ALA A 307 1.00 25.29 0.70
CA ALA A 307 1.30 24.55 1.92
C ALA A 307 0.50 23.24 2.00
N LEU A 308 1.13 22.21 2.56
CA LEU A 308 0.47 20.97 2.96
C LEU A 308 -0.34 21.20 4.24
N GLN A 309 -1.49 20.55 4.35
CA GLN A 309 -2.30 20.51 5.58
C GLN A 309 -1.55 19.80 6.70
N GLU A 310 -0.76 18.78 6.36
CA GLU A 310 0.08 18.03 7.29
C GLU A 310 1.56 18.06 6.85
N PRO A 311 2.31 19.10 7.25
CA PRO A 311 3.75 19.17 7.00
C PRO A 311 4.49 17.98 7.59
N CYS A 312 5.48 17.46 6.86
CA CYS A 312 6.31 16.33 7.28
C CYS A 312 7.72 16.80 7.63
N THR A 313 8.29 16.28 8.71
CA THR A 313 9.67 16.60 9.12
C THR A 313 10.67 15.60 8.53
N ALA A 314 11.93 16.02 8.40
CA ALA A 314 13.03 15.21 7.87
C ALA A 314 13.30 13.90 8.63
N ALA A 315 12.80 13.77 9.86
CA ALA A 315 12.97 12.57 10.68
C ALA A 315 11.93 11.47 10.41
N GLY A 316 10.97 11.71 9.49
CA GLY A 316 9.69 11.01 9.54
C GLY A 316 8.93 11.44 10.80
N LEU A 317 7.62 11.69 10.70
CA LEU A 317 6.83 12.23 11.80
C LEU A 317 7.02 11.46 13.13
N PRO A 318 6.80 12.11 14.30
CA PRO A 318 6.75 11.40 15.59
C PRO A 318 5.77 10.23 15.48
N ALA A 319 6.16 9.07 16.01
CA ALA A 319 5.37 7.83 16.00
C ALA A 319 3.89 8.10 16.29
N GLY A 320 3.04 8.11 15.26
CA GLY A 320 1.64 8.51 15.43
C GLY A 320 0.77 8.65 14.18
N SER A 321 1.33 8.75 12.96
CA SER A 321 0.51 8.79 11.73
C SER A 321 0.48 7.43 11.05
N LEU A 322 -0.39 6.56 11.56
CA LEU A 322 -0.99 5.44 10.82
C LEU A 322 -2.51 5.66 10.91
N VAL A 323 -3.01 6.61 10.13
CA VAL A 323 -4.44 6.73 9.83
C VAL A 323 -4.61 6.72 8.33
#